data_AF-A0A965CZ57-F1
#
_entry.id   AF-A0A965CZ57-F1
#
_cell.length_a   1.000
_cell.length_b   1.000
_cell.length_c   1.000
_cell.angle_alpha   90.00
_cell.angle_beta   90.00
_cell.angle_gamma   90.00
#
_symmetry.space_group_name_H-M   'P 1'
#
loop_
_entity.id
_entity.type
_entity.pdbx_description
1 polymer ?
#
loop_
_entity_poly.entity_id
_entity_poly.type
_entity_poly.pdbx_seq_one_letter_code
_entity_poly.pdbx_strand_id
1 'polypeptide(L)'
;MDHNFSESLITRKEAVVSSKGIVASQHKLASRAGAKVLAEGGNAVDAAVATAFTVSVLEPWMSGIGGGGHMLIHDAPSGKVHGIDFGMRSPIGLDPEDYPLSGEGVASDLFPWPRVVEDRNIVGATSIAVPGQVDGMRVALENFGSRSWKESLQPAIQAAEAGMQIDWYATLLIGSAASELNHYPCTRETYLVDG
;
A
#
# COMPACT_ATOMS: atom_id res chain seq x y z
N MET A 1 26.05 20.54 -8.54
CA MET A 1 25.07 21.29 -7.73
C MET A 1 25.23 20.72 -6.34
N ASP A 2 26.22 21.22 -5.61
CA ASP A 2 26.79 20.49 -4.45
C ASP A 2 26.58 21.29 -3.15
N HIS A 3 25.45 21.99 -3.05
CA HIS A 3 25.10 22.73 -1.84
C HIS A 3 24.28 21.82 -0.92
N ASN A 4 24.96 20.89 -0.27
CA ASN A 4 24.45 20.27 0.94
C ASN A 4 24.61 21.30 2.08
N PHE A 5 23.50 21.82 2.60
CA PHE A 5 23.47 22.93 3.56
C PHE A 5 24.04 22.60 4.96
N SER A 6 24.54 21.38 5.17
CA SER A 6 25.10 20.94 6.45
C SER A 6 26.38 20.12 6.25
N GLU A 7 27.54 20.71 6.54
CA GLU A 7 28.86 20.05 6.46
C GLU A 7 29.15 19.13 7.66
N SER A 8 28.30 19.12 8.69
CA SER A 8 28.47 18.31 9.91
C SER A 8 27.70 16.98 9.90
N LEU A 9 26.79 16.78 8.94
CA LEU A 9 25.94 15.59 8.85
C LEU A 9 26.43 14.67 7.73
N ILE A 10 27.28 13.71 8.10
CA ILE A 10 27.63 12.59 7.23
C ILE A 10 26.56 11.51 7.42
N THR A 11 25.54 11.51 6.56
CA THR A 11 24.52 10.44 6.56
C THR A 11 25.04 9.25 5.74
N ARG A 12 25.56 8.21 6.42
CA ARG A 12 25.81 6.90 5.80
C ARG A 12 24.57 6.03 5.94
N LYS A 13 23.93 5.67 4.82
CA LYS A 13 22.99 4.54 4.78
C LYS A 13 23.79 3.28 4.52
N GLU A 14 24.05 2.51 5.57
CA GLU A 14 24.66 1.18 5.41
C GLU A 14 23.66 0.23 4.75
N ALA A 15 24.10 -0.47 3.71
CA ALA A 15 23.29 -1.49 3.07
C ALA A 15 23.10 -2.66 4.04
N VAL A 16 21.86 -3.10 4.21
CA VAL A 16 21.58 -4.34 4.94
C VAL A 16 22.04 -5.51 4.09
N VAL A 17 22.88 -6.38 4.65
CA VAL A 17 23.38 -7.60 3.99
C VAL A 17 22.91 -8.81 4.79
N SER A 18 22.40 -9.83 4.09
CA SER A 18 21.93 -11.08 4.69
C SER A 18 22.20 -12.25 3.76
N SER A 19 22.67 -13.36 4.30
CA SER A 19 22.82 -14.63 3.57
C SER A 19 21.54 -15.46 3.51
N LYS A 20 20.46 -15.03 4.19
CA LYS A 20 19.20 -15.79 4.35
C LYS A 20 18.00 -15.15 3.64
N GLY A 21 18.19 -13.99 3.02
CA GLY A 21 17.12 -13.21 2.38
C GLY A 21 16.93 -11.83 3.02
N ILE A 22 16.31 -10.93 2.27
CA ILE A 22 16.07 -9.53 2.60
C ILE A 22 14.63 -9.19 2.21
N VAL A 23 13.95 -8.40 3.04
CA VAL A 23 12.68 -7.75 2.70
C VAL A 23 12.85 -6.26 2.88
N ALA A 24 12.44 -5.50 1.88
CA ALA A 24 12.42 -4.05 1.91
C ALA A 24 11.01 -3.56 1.57
N SER A 25 10.48 -2.66 2.40
CA SER A 25 9.20 -1.99 2.24
C SER A 25 9.29 -0.60 2.86
N GLN A 26 8.31 0.25 2.56
CA GLN A 26 8.26 1.62 3.07
C GLN A 26 8.16 1.66 4.60
N HIS A 27 7.34 0.79 5.20
CA HIS A 27 7.23 0.70 6.66
C HIS A 27 8.17 -0.36 7.28
N LYS A 28 8.98 0.03 8.28
CA LYS A 28 9.98 -0.84 8.95
C LYS A 28 9.36 -2.11 9.55
N LEU A 29 8.21 -2.01 10.20
CA LEU A 29 7.57 -3.18 10.82
C LEU A 29 7.00 -4.14 9.76
N ALA A 30 6.59 -3.64 8.60
CA ALA A 30 6.16 -4.50 7.49
C ALA A 30 7.35 -5.28 6.91
N SER A 31 8.50 -4.62 6.73
CA SER A 31 9.74 -5.31 6.34
C SER A 31 10.13 -6.39 7.35
N ARG A 32 9.98 -6.11 8.66
CA ARG A 32 10.24 -7.09 9.72
C ARG A 32 9.26 -8.27 9.68
N ALA A 33 7.99 -8.03 9.34
CA ALA A 33 7.00 -9.10 9.20
C ALA A 33 7.40 -10.06 8.07
N GLY A 34 7.73 -9.55 6.88
CA GLY A 34 8.23 -10.39 5.79
C GLY A 34 9.54 -11.08 6.13
N ALA A 35 10.50 -10.38 6.73
CA ALA A 35 11.78 -10.98 7.14
C ALA A 35 11.59 -12.09 8.18
N LYS A 36 10.61 -11.98 9.08
CA LYS A 36 10.23 -13.03 10.02
C LYS A 36 9.68 -14.26 9.29
N VAL A 37 8.84 -14.07 8.28
CA VAL A 37 8.34 -15.16 7.43
C VAL A 37 9.50 -15.91 6.76
N LEU A 38 10.48 -15.18 6.20
CA LEU A 38 11.70 -15.80 5.64
C LEU A 38 12.49 -16.58 6.71
N ALA A 39 12.67 -15.99 7.89
CA ALA A 39 13.41 -16.63 8.99
C ALA A 39 12.75 -17.91 9.51
N GLU A 40 11.44 -18.01 9.36
CA GLU A 40 10.61 -19.18 9.71
C GLU A 40 10.43 -20.16 8.54
N GLY A 41 11.20 -20.01 7.45
CA GLY A 41 11.22 -20.95 6.34
C GLY A 41 10.17 -20.72 5.25
N GLY A 42 9.42 -19.60 5.30
CA GLY A 42 8.59 -19.17 4.18
C GLY A 42 9.44 -18.71 3.00
N ASN A 43 8.87 -18.74 1.80
CA ASN A 43 9.56 -18.30 0.59
C ASN A 43 9.37 -16.78 0.34
N ALA A 44 9.95 -16.28 -0.75
CA ALA A 44 9.87 -14.86 -1.11
C ALA A 44 8.42 -14.37 -1.32
N VAL A 45 7.53 -15.22 -1.85
CA VAL A 45 6.11 -14.88 -2.07
C VAL A 45 5.35 -14.84 -0.75
N ASP A 46 5.56 -15.81 0.15
CA ASP A 46 4.97 -15.78 1.49
C ASP A 46 5.37 -14.50 2.25
N ALA A 47 6.65 -14.14 2.17
CA ALA A 47 7.17 -12.92 2.80
C ALA A 47 6.59 -11.66 2.16
N ALA A 48 6.44 -11.62 0.83
CA ALA A 48 5.84 -10.50 0.12
C ALA A 48 4.36 -10.32 0.51
N VAL A 49 3.59 -11.40 0.58
CA VAL A 49 2.17 -11.35 0.96
C VAL A 49 1.99 -10.87 2.40
N ALA A 50 2.75 -11.43 3.34
CA ALA A 50 2.72 -10.97 4.74
C ALA A 50 3.13 -9.49 4.87
N THR A 51 4.13 -9.06 4.11
CA THR A 51 4.57 -7.65 4.06
C THR A 51 3.47 -6.75 3.52
N ALA A 52 2.83 -7.13 2.41
CA ALA A 52 1.79 -6.34 1.74
C ALA A 52 0.57 -6.09 2.65
N PHE A 53 0.09 -7.13 3.34
CA PHE A 53 -1.02 -6.96 4.29
C PHE A 53 -0.59 -6.19 5.53
N THR A 54 0.64 -6.37 6.02
CA THR A 54 1.12 -5.63 7.20
C THR A 54 1.29 -4.14 6.90
N VAL A 55 1.83 -3.77 5.73
CA VAL A 55 1.96 -2.36 5.34
C VAL A 55 0.60 -1.72 5.10
N SER A 56 -0.39 -2.48 4.61
CA SER A 56 -1.78 -1.98 4.45
C SER A 56 -2.39 -1.46 5.75
N VAL A 57 -1.94 -1.98 6.90
CA VAL A 57 -2.41 -1.56 8.23
C VAL A 57 -1.58 -0.40 8.79
N LEU A 58 -0.26 -0.47 8.60
CA LEU A 58 0.67 0.46 9.23
C LEU A 58 0.91 1.73 8.41
N GLU A 59 0.52 1.72 7.15
CA GLU A 59 0.72 2.81 6.19
C GLU A 59 -0.48 2.91 5.23
N PRO A 60 -1.69 3.25 5.73
CA PRO A 60 -2.93 3.10 4.97
C PRO A 60 -3.13 4.12 3.84
N TRP A 61 -2.21 5.07 3.64
CA TRP A 61 -2.35 6.17 2.68
C TRP A 61 -1.81 5.88 1.27
N MET A 62 -0.86 4.94 1.10
CA MET A 62 -0.31 4.60 -0.22
C MET A 62 -0.79 3.26 -0.78
N SER A 63 -1.08 2.29 0.09
CA SER A 63 -1.39 0.92 -0.32
C SER A 63 -2.36 0.27 0.65
N GLY A 64 -3.21 -0.63 0.15
CA GLY A 64 -4.20 -1.27 1.00
C GLY A 64 -5.06 -2.30 0.30
N ILE A 65 -5.88 -3.01 1.08
CA ILE A 65 -6.84 -4.01 0.58
C ILE A 65 -7.90 -3.42 -0.36
N GLY A 66 -8.13 -2.10 -0.30
CA GLY A 66 -9.03 -1.36 -1.19
C GLY A 66 -8.41 -0.98 -2.53
N GLY A 67 -7.15 -1.34 -2.79
CA GLY A 67 -6.43 -0.99 -4.02
C GLY A 67 -6.18 -2.15 -4.97
N GLY A 68 -5.12 -2.04 -5.75
CA GLY A 68 -4.61 -3.06 -6.67
C GLY A 68 -3.14 -2.83 -7.00
N GLY A 69 -2.59 -3.60 -7.92
CA GLY A 69 -1.19 -3.48 -8.30
C GLY A 69 -0.68 -4.64 -9.15
N HIS A 70 0.64 -4.84 -9.11
CA HIS A 70 1.35 -5.85 -9.89
C HIS A 70 2.38 -6.55 -9.02
N MET A 71 2.60 -7.84 -9.27
CA MET A 71 3.67 -8.62 -8.65
C MET A 71 4.51 -9.29 -9.73
N LEU A 72 5.83 -9.14 -9.64
CA LEU A 72 6.78 -9.88 -10.45
C LEU A 72 7.46 -10.93 -9.58
N ILE A 73 7.44 -12.18 -10.03
CA ILE A 73 8.02 -13.32 -9.32
C ILE A 73 9.06 -13.95 -10.23
N HIS A 74 10.31 -13.98 -9.76
CA HIS A 74 11.35 -14.78 -10.38
C HIS A 74 11.34 -16.18 -9.74
N ASP A 75 10.85 -17.16 -10.48
CA ASP A 75 10.83 -18.56 -10.07
C ASP A 75 12.20 -19.21 -10.35
N ALA A 76 13.08 -19.16 -9.36
CA ALA A 76 14.46 -19.62 -9.50
C ALA A 76 14.60 -21.08 -10.00
N PRO A 77 13.80 -22.06 -9.53
CA PRO A 77 13.79 -23.41 -10.08
C PRO A 77 13.60 -23.49 -11.61
N SER A 78 12.65 -22.75 -12.17
CA SER A 78 12.37 -22.77 -13.62
C SER A 78 13.14 -21.71 -14.41
N GLY A 79 13.72 -20.72 -13.74
CA GLY A 79 14.37 -19.55 -14.34
C GLY A 79 13.38 -18.58 -15.02
N LYS A 80 12.07 -18.73 -14.79
CA LYS A 80 11.04 -17.90 -15.41
C LYS A 80 10.69 -16.70 -14.53
N VAL A 81 10.22 -15.65 -15.18
CA VAL A 81 9.58 -14.51 -14.51
C VAL A 81 8.08 -14.57 -14.78
N HIS A 82 7.30 -14.53 -13.72
CA HIS A 82 5.85 -14.49 -13.76
C HIS A 82 5.38 -13.08 -13.37
N GLY A 83 4.38 -12.57 -14.08
CA GLY A 83 3.67 -11.35 -13.71
C GLY A 83 2.25 -11.69 -13.26
N ILE A 84 1.86 -11.17 -12.11
CA ILE A 84 0.48 -11.18 -11.64
C ILE A 84 0.00 -9.72 -11.71
N ASP A 85 -0.93 -9.47 -12.62
CA ASP A 85 -1.64 -8.19 -12.71
C ASP A 85 -2.95 -8.30 -11.93
N PHE A 86 -3.05 -7.50 -10.87
CA PHE A 86 -4.24 -7.33 -10.05
C PHE A 86 -4.58 -5.84 -9.94
N GLY A 87 -4.41 -5.13 -11.05
CA GLY A 87 -4.88 -3.77 -11.23
C GLY A 87 -6.38 -3.65 -10.98
N MET A 88 -6.79 -2.50 -10.45
CA MET A 88 -8.20 -2.24 -10.20
C MET A 88 -8.98 -2.16 -11.52
N ARG A 89 -10.26 -2.53 -11.50
CA ARG A 89 -11.11 -2.55 -12.70
C ARG A 89 -12.31 -1.63 -12.54
N SER A 90 -12.64 -0.88 -13.59
CA SER A 90 -13.88 -0.09 -13.59
C SER A 90 -15.10 -0.97 -13.35
N PRO A 91 -16.10 -0.49 -12.58
CA PRO A 91 -17.36 -1.21 -12.41
C PRO A 91 -18.04 -1.48 -13.75
N ILE A 92 -18.77 -2.61 -13.87
CA ILE A 92 -19.44 -3.01 -15.12
C ILE A 92 -20.51 -2.00 -15.58
N GLY A 93 -21.11 -1.26 -14.65
CA GLY A 93 -22.13 -0.25 -14.91
C GLY A 93 -21.60 1.18 -14.99
N LEU A 94 -20.28 1.37 -15.12
CA LEU A 94 -19.71 2.71 -15.25
C LEU A 94 -20.08 3.32 -16.61
N ASP A 95 -20.63 4.54 -16.59
CA ASP A 95 -20.83 5.38 -17.76
C ASP A 95 -19.80 6.53 -17.76
N PRO A 96 -18.92 6.65 -18.77
CA PRO A 96 -18.00 7.77 -18.89
C PRO A 96 -18.68 9.14 -18.97
N GLU A 97 -19.91 9.21 -19.51
CA GLU A 97 -20.66 10.47 -19.62
C GLU A 97 -21.03 11.05 -18.24
N ASP A 98 -21.02 10.22 -17.19
CA ASP A 98 -21.21 10.69 -15.83
C ASP A 98 -20.00 11.50 -15.30
N TYR A 99 -18.86 11.50 -16.00
CA TYR A 99 -17.60 12.14 -15.58
C TYR A 99 -17.17 13.28 -16.54
N PRO A 100 -18.00 14.30 -16.77
CA PRO A 100 -17.63 15.42 -17.64
C PRO A 100 -16.48 16.21 -17.04
N LEU A 101 -15.58 16.70 -17.90
CA LEU A 101 -14.55 17.64 -17.48
C LEU A 101 -15.18 18.97 -17.07
N SER A 102 -14.78 19.49 -15.93
CA SER A 102 -15.25 20.78 -15.40
C SER A 102 -14.74 21.98 -16.21
N GLY A 103 -13.57 21.84 -16.86
CA GLY A 103 -12.84 22.95 -17.46
C GLY A 103 -12.06 23.81 -16.46
N GLU A 104 -12.09 23.51 -15.15
CA GLU A 104 -11.51 24.31 -14.06
C GLU A 104 -10.03 23.95 -13.75
N GLY A 105 -9.27 23.58 -14.78
CA GLY A 105 -7.85 23.22 -14.63
C GLY A 105 -7.64 21.77 -14.18
N VAL A 106 -6.70 21.56 -13.26
CA VAL A 106 -6.29 20.23 -12.81
C VAL A 106 -6.91 19.83 -11.46
N ALA A 107 -7.08 18.53 -11.27
CA ALA A 107 -7.51 17.91 -10.01
C ALA A 107 -6.51 18.23 -8.89
N SER A 108 -7.01 18.22 -7.65
CA SER A 108 -6.20 18.40 -6.44
C SER A 108 -5.56 17.10 -5.94
N ASP A 109 -5.63 16.02 -6.71
CA ASP A 109 -5.04 14.73 -6.34
C ASP A 109 -3.52 14.67 -6.64
N LEU A 110 -2.91 13.52 -6.39
CA LEU A 110 -1.48 13.28 -6.56
C LEU A 110 -0.98 13.50 -8.00
N PHE A 111 -1.88 13.52 -8.97
CA PHE A 111 -1.62 13.55 -10.40
C PHE A 111 -2.35 14.72 -11.08
N PRO A 112 -1.70 15.45 -11.99
CA PRO A 112 -2.28 16.66 -12.59
C PRO A 112 -3.27 16.33 -13.73
N TRP A 113 -4.31 15.54 -13.43
CA TRP A 113 -5.37 15.21 -14.39
C TRP A 113 -6.33 16.40 -14.57
N PRO A 114 -6.96 16.57 -15.75
CA PRO A 114 -8.05 17.51 -15.90
C PRO A 114 -9.16 17.26 -14.86
N ARG A 115 -9.64 18.33 -14.23
CA ARG A 115 -10.65 18.22 -13.17
C ARG A 115 -12.00 17.76 -13.73
N VAL A 116 -12.61 16.76 -13.10
CA VAL A 116 -13.98 16.30 -13.37
C VAL A 116 -14.97 17.09 -12.53
N VAL A 117 -16.18 17.33 -13.04
CA VAL A 117 -17.26 17.98 -12.29
C VAL A 117 -17.45 17.32 -10.92
N GLU A 118 -17.49 18.13 -9.86
CA GLU A 118 -17.64 17.71 -8.46
C GLU A 118 -16.54 16.77 -7.92
N ASP A 119 -15.42 16.64 -8.63
CA ASP A 119 -14.33 15.72 -8.24
C ASP A 119 -14.80 14.27 -8.04
N ARG A 120 -15.92 13.87 -8.67
CA ARG A 120 -16.55 12.55 -8.47
C ARG A 120 -15.68 11.34 -8.85
N ASN A 121 -14.60 11.57 -9.60
CA ASN A 121 -13.59 10.57 -9.96
C ASN A 121 -12.52 10.38 -8.89
N ILE A 122 -12.46 11.25 -7.87
CA ILE A 122 -11.49 11.17 -6.78
C ILE A 122 -12.17 11.16 -5.39
N VAL A 123 -13.37 11.73 -5.24
CA VAL A 123 -14.14 11.75 -3.98
C VAL A 123 -15.41 10.90 -4.09
N GLY A 124 -15.70 10.13 -3.03
CA GLY A 124 -16.96 9.40 -2.86
C GLY A 124 -16.97 8.01 -3.46
N ALA A 125 -18.10 7.30 -3.35
CA ALA A 125 -18.20 5.90 -3.79
C ALA A 125 -17.96 5.71 -5.30
N THR A 126 -18.24 6.74 -6.10
CA THR A 126 -18.04 6.72 -7.56
C THR A 126 -16.58 6.77 -7.98
N SER A 127 -15.66 7.21 -7.10
CA SER A 127 -14.23 7.23 -7.40
C SER A 127 -13.55 5.85 -7.24
N ILE A 128 -14.28 4.85 -6.73
CA ILE A 128 -13.72 3.54 -6.39
C ILE A 128 -13.85 2.57 -7.57
N ALA A 129 -12.70 2.15 -8.11
CA ALA A 129 -12.62 0.98 -8.98
C ALA A 129 -12.67 -0.32 -8.14
N VAL A 130 -13.08 -1.43 -8.76
CA VAL A 130 -13.14 -2.75 -8.10
C VAL A 130 -11.74 -3.15 -7.64
N PRO A 131 -11.50 -3.33 -6.32
CA PRO A 131 -10.18 -3.65 -5.79
C PRO A 131 -9.67 -5.01 -6.24
N GLY A 132 -8.37 -5.11 -6.52
CA GLY A 132 -7.69 -6.34 -6.95
C GLY A 132 -6.69 -6.89 -5.92
N GLN A 133 -6.27 -6.10 -4.94
CA GLN A 133 -5.15 -6.43 -4.04
C GLN A 133 -5.30 -7.81 -3.37
N VAL A 134 -6.46 -8.09 -2.76
CA VAL A 134 -6.67 -9.35 -2.03
C VAL A 134 -6.66 -10.55 -2.97
N ASP A 135 -7.27 -10.42 -4.14
CA ASP A 135 -7.29 -11.50 -5.14
C ASP A 135 -5.91 -11.75 -5.75
N GLY A 136 -5.13 -10.69 -5.99
CA GLY A 136 -3.74 -10.80 -6.42
C GLY A 136 -2.87 -11.57 -5.43
N MET A 137 -3.00 -11.26 -4.13
CA MET A 137 -2.28 -12.00 -3.09
C MET A 137 -2.75 -13.45 -2.98
N ARG A 138 -4.04 -13.73 -3.22
CA ARG A 138 -4.60 -15.09 -3.31
C ARG A 138 -3.90 -15.89 -4.38
N VAL A 139 -3.89 -15.35 -5.60
CA VAL A 139 -3.27 -16.00 -6.76
C VAL A 139 -1.79 -16.21 -6.52
N ALA A 140 -1.09 -15.23 -5.92
CA ALA A 140 0.32 -15.38 -5.58
C ALA A 140 0.57 -16.52 -4.58
N LEU A 141 -0.18 -16.57 -3.47
CA LEU A 141 -0.05 -17.62 -2.46
C LEU A 141 -0.41 -19.01 -3.01
N GLU A 142 -1.51 -19.13 -3.76
CA GLU A 142 -1.96 -20.42 -4.30
C GLU A 142 -0.98 -21.03 -5.31
N ASN A 143 -0.33 -20.19 -6.13
CA ASN A 143 0.53 -20.67 -7.21
C ASN A 143 2.02 -20.72 -6.82
N PHE A 144 2.46 -19.85 -5.91
CA PHE A 144 3.88 -19.68 -5.58
C PHE A 144 4.17 -19.61 -4.08
N GLY A 145 3.15 -19.57 -3.23
CA GLY A 145 3.32 -19.58 -1.78
C GLY A 145 3.53 -20.99 -1.21
N SER A 146 3.89 -21.02 0.06
CA SER A 146 4.01 -22.26 0.86
C SER A 146 3.25 -22.18 2.18
N ARG A 147 2.68 -21.02 2.52
CA ARG A 147 1.92 -20.79 3.76
C ARG A 147 0.42 -20.69 3.53
N SER A 148 -0.34 -20.99 4.59
CA SER A 148 -1.77 -20.76 4.61
C SER A 148 -2.12 -19.27 4.70
N TRP A 149 -3.32 -18.92 4.25
CA TRP A 149 -3.87 -17.57 4.41
C TRP A 149 -3.86 -17.09 5.86
N LYS A 150 -4.18 -17.97 6.81
CA LYS A 150 -4.17 -17.64 8.23
C LYS A 150 -2.78 -17.21 8.70
N GLU A 151 -1.75 -17.96 8.33
CA GLU A 151 -0.37 -17.65 8.69
C GLU A 151 0.13 -16.37 8.02
N SER A 152 -0.23 -16.17 6.75
CA SER A 152 0.19 -15.00 5.97
C SER A 152 -0.45 -13.70 6.46
N LEU A 153 -1.69 -13.75 6.97
CA LEU A 153 -2.40 -12.58 7.50
C LEU A 153 -2.08 -12.28 8.97
N GLN A 154 -1.57 -13.27 9.72
CA GLN A 154 -1.35 -13.13 11.16
C GLN A 154 -0.53 -11.89 11.57
N PRO A 155 0.55 -11.49 10.85
CA PRO A 155 1.30 -10.28 11.19
C PRO A 155 0.49 -8.99 11.02
N ALA A 156 -0.35 -8.92 9.98
CA ALA A 156 -1.22 -7.77 9.73
C ALA A 156 -2.33 -7.67 10.79
N ILE A 157 -2.90 -8.80 11.19
CA ILE A 157 -3.90 -8.88 12.27
C ILE A 157 -3.29 -8.36 13.58
N GLN A 158 -2.10 -8.85 13.96
CA GLN A 158 -1.41 -8.39 15.16
C GLN A 158 -1.09 -6.89 15.11
N ALA A 159 -0.69 -6.38 13.95
CA ALA A 159 -0.45 -4.96 13.76
C ALA A 159 -1.73 -4.12 13.92
N ALA A 160 -2.86 -4.62 13.40
CA ALA A 160 -4.15 -3.93 13.51
C ALA A 160 -4.66 -3.91 14.96
N GLU A 161 -4.54 -5.03 15.68
CA GLU A 161 -4.91 -5.14 17.10
C GLU A 161 -4.03 -4.26 18.00
N ALA A 162 -2.74 -4.13 17.68
CA ALA A 162 -1.82 -3.28 18.42
C ALA A 162 -2.03 -1.78 18.15
N GLY A 163 -2.63 -1.43 17.02
CA GLY A 163 -2.82 -0.07 16.56
C GLY A 163 -1.58 0.52 15.85
N MET A 164 -1.82 1.56 15.04
CA MET A 164 -0.77 2.27 14.31
C MET A 164 0.01 3.19 15.25
N GLN A 165 1.34 3.07 15.26
CA GLN A 165 2.19 4.04 15.94
C GLN A 165 2.19 5.35 15.15
N ILE A 166 1.77 6.45 15.79
CA ILE A 166 1.78 7.77 15.18
C ILE A 166 3.18 8.38 15.32
N ASP A 167 3.96 8.30 14.25
CA ASP A 167 5.23 9.00 14.13
C ASP A 167 5.07 10.34 13.39
N TRP A 168 6.18 11.03 13.12
CA TRP A 168 6.15 12.33 12.43
C TRP A 168 5.55 12.22 11.01
N TYR A 169 5.75 11.10 10.32
CA TYR A 169 5.31 10.91 8.95
C TYR A 169 3.82 10.56 8.92
N ALA A 170 3.37 9.66 9.79
CA ALA A 170 1.94 9.39 10.00
C ALA A 170 1.18 10.66 10.39
N THR A 171 1.74 11.48 11.29
CA THR A 171 1.15 12.77 11.68
C THR A 171 1.01 13.71 10.48
N LEU A 172 2.06 13.83 9.66
CA LEU A 172 2.03 14.65 8.45
C LEU A 172 0.95 14.18 7.48
N LEU A 173 0.89 12.88 7.22
CA LEU A 173 -0.05 12.28 6.26
C LEU A 173 -1.49 12.44 6.72
N ILE A 174 -1.80 12.07 7.98
CA ILE A 174 -3.13 12.25 8.57
C ILE A 174 -3.51 13.73 8.59
N GLY A 175 -2.61 14.61 9.02
CA GLY A 175 -2.85 16.05 9.08
C GLY A 175 -3.11 16.67 7.71
N SER A 176 -2.38 16.23 6.68
CA SER A 176 -2.58 16.69 5.30
C SER A 176 -3.91 16.24 4.70
N ALA A 177 -4.46 15.11 5.16
CA ALA A 177 -5.73 14.54 4.70
C ALA A 177 -6.90 14.82 5.67
N ALA A 178 -6.70 15.66 6.70
CA ALA A 178 -7.67 15.82 7.78
C ALA A 178 -9.02 16.35 7.28
N SER A 179 -9.01 17.22 6.26
CA SER A 179 -10.24 17.73 5.65
C SER A 179 -11.05 16.60 5.02
N GLU A 180 -10.41 15.75 4.21
CA GLU A 180 -11.07 14.62 3.56
C GLU A 180 -11.53 13.55 4.57
N LEU A 181 -10.68 13.24 5.56
CA LEU A 181 -11.00 12.26 6.60
C LEU A 181 -12.19 12.70 7.46
N ASN A 182 -12.42 14.00 7.62
CA ASN A 182 -13.55 14.55 8.37
C ASN A 182 -14.89 14.41 7.62
N HIS A 183 -14.89 14.15 6.31
CA HIS A 183 -16.12 14.01 5.52
C HIS A 183 -16.94 12.76 5.88
N TYR A 184 -16.30 11.68 6.35
CA TYR A 184 -16.98 10.42 6.67
C TYR A 184 -16.86 10.07 8.16
N PRO A 185 -17.96 9.70 8.84
CA PRO A 185 -17.91 9.33 10.26
C PRO A 185 -16.88 8.25 10.58
N CYS A 186 -16.79 7.21 9.76
CA CYS A 186 -15.86 6.09 9.99
C CYS A 186 -14.39 6.51 9.92
N THR A 187 -13.99 7.35 8.97
CA THR A 187 -12.62 7.85 8.86
C THR A 187 -12.30 8.84 9.97
N ARG A 188 -13.24 9.73 10.30
CA ARG A 188 -13.08 10.68 11.41
C ARG A 188 -12.87 9.96 12.74
N GLU A 189 -13.73 9.01 13.08
CA GLU A 189 -13.64 8.24 14.33
C GLU A 189 -12.35 7.42 14.42
N THR A 190 -11.80 6.99 13.27
CA THR A 190 -10.57 6.18 13.22
C THR A 190 -9.31 7.03 13.32
N TYR A 191 -9.24 8.17 12.62
CA TYR A 191 -8.00 8.93 12.41
C TYR A 191 -7.96 10.31 13.09
N LEU A 192 -9.11 10.88 13.44
CA LEU A 192 -9.25 12.22 14.04
C LEU A 192 -9.84 12.10 15.45
N VAL A 193 -9.15 11.34 16.30
CA VAL A 193 -9.56 11.10 17.70
C VAL A 193 -9.44 12.40 18.48
N ASP A 194 -10.53 12.80 19.14
CA ASP A 194 -10.68 14.05 19.88
C ASP A 194 -10.76 15.35 19.03
N GLY A 195 -10.91 15.22 17.71
CA GLY A 195 -11.17 16.33 16.77
C GLY A 195 -10.07 16.52 15.72
#